data_AF-A0AAN8ZHK3-F1
#
_entry.id   AF-A0AAN8ZHK3-F1
#
_cell.length_a   1.000
_cell.length_b   1.000
_cell.length_c   1.000
_cell.angle_alpha   90.00
_cell.angle_beta   90.00
_cell.angle_gamma   90.00
#
_symmetry.space_group_name_H-M   'P 1'
#
loop_
_entity.id
_entity.type
_entity.pdbx_description
1 polymer ?
#
loop_
_entity_poly.entity_id
_entity_poly.type
_entity_poly.pdbx_seq_one_letter_code
_entity_poly.pdbx_strand_id
1 'polypeptide(L)'
;MLHKSFKPVKCKTSLKLAVSRIKLLKNKRDQQVKVMKRDLAQLLESGQDQTARIRVEHVVREEKTIAAYDLIEIYCELIASRLPIIESQKYCPIDLKEAVASVIFASPRCADIPELQDVRKHLTAKYGKEFVSAAIELRPECGVSRLVSLQPTHFAFFPPITLVSLVSAFS
;
A
#
# COMPACT_ATOMS: atom_id res chain seq x y z
N MET A 1 15.80 6.45 -30.99
CA MET A 1 14.49 5.89 -31.38
C MET A 1 14.16 4.71 -30.48
N LEU A 2 12.97 4.76 -29.86
CA LEU A 2 12.14 3.73 -29.20
C LEU A 2 12.73 2.67 -28.23
N HIS A 3 12.41 2.93 -26.95
CA HIS A 3 12.11 2.02 -25.84
C HIS A 3 13.16 1.01 -25.35
N LYS A 4 13.62 1.20 -24.10
CA LYS A 4 13.93 0.08 -23.20
C LYS A 4 12.72 -0.87 -23.23
N SER A 5 12.83 -2.00 -23.92
CA SER A 5 11.73 -2.95 -24.07
C SER A 5 11.18 -3.32 -22.70
N PHE A 6 9.89 -3.05 -22.50
CA PHE A 6 9.15 -3.59 -21.36
C PHE A 6 9.30 -5.11 -21.39
N LYS A 7 9.78 -5.69 -20.29
CA LYS A 7 9.96 -7.14 -20.15
C LYS A 7 8.80 -7.70 -19.33
N PRO A 8 7.69 -8.12 -19.96
CA PRO A 8 6.46 -8.53 -19.26
C PRO A 8 6.71 -9.71 -18.32
N VAL A 9 7.53 -10.67 -18.75
CA VAL A 9 7.90 -11.84 -17.94
C VAL A 9 8.60 -11.42 -16.65
N LYS A 10 9.55 -10.47 -16.72
CA LYS A 10 10.26 -9.97 -15.53
C LYS A 10 9.32 -9.20 -14.60
N CYS A 11 8.47 -8.33 -15.17
CA CYS A 11 7.46 -7.61 -14.42
C CYS A 11 6.50 -8.57 -13.68
N LYS A 12 6.05 -9.64 -14.36
CA LYS A 12 5.20 -10.69 -13.77
C LYS A 12 5.88 -11.37 -12.59
N THR A 13 7.15 -11.74 -12.75
CA THR A 13 7.93 -12.37 -11.68
C THR A 13 8.06 -11.43 -10.49
N SER A 14 8.43 -10.16 -10.70
CA SER A 14 8.52 -9.17 -9.63
C SER A 14 7.18 -8.96 -8.90
N LEU A 15 6.06 -8.90 -9.62
CA LEU A 15 4.72 -8.80 -9.02
C LEU A 15 4.40 -10.01 -8.14
N LYS A 16 4.66 -11.23 -8.62
CA LYS A 16 4.44 -12.46 -7.83
C LYS A 16 5.32 -12.53 -6.59
N LEU A 17 6.58 -12.13 -6.70
CA LEU A 17 7.50 -12.06 -5.56
C LEU A 17 7.05 -11.00 -4.55
N ALA A 18 6.56 -9.85 -5.01
CA ALA A 18 5.98 -8.82 -4.15
C ALA A 18 4.78 -9.35 -3.36
N VAL A 19 3.85 -10.08 -4.01
CA VAL A 19 2.71 -10.72 -3.34
C VAL A 19 3.18 -11.70 -2.26
N SER A 20 4.13 -12.59 -2.57
CA SER A 20 4.68 -13.52 -1.58
C SER A 20 5.34 -12.80 -0.40
N ARG A 21 6.11 -11.75 -0.65
CA ARG A 21 6.73 -10.90 0.38
C ARG A 21 5.68 -10.26 1.27
N ILE A 22 4.65 -9.66 0.66
CA ILE A 22 3.55 -9.00 1.37
C ILE A 22 2.86 -9.97 2.33
N LYS A 23 2.55 -11.20 1.88
CA LYS A 23 1.95 -12.24 2.73
C LYS A 23 2.79 -12.54 3.98
N LEU A 24 4.12 -12.64 3.82
CA LEU A 24 5.03 -12.87 4.95
C LEU A 24 5.06 -11.68 5.93
N LEU A 25 5.16 -10.46 5.40
CA LEU A 25 5.20 -9.23 6.21
C LEU A 25 3.89 -9.00 6.97
N LYS A 26 2.75 -9.27 6.33
CA LYS A 26 1.43 -9.21 6.96
C LYS A 26 1.31 -10.20 8.11
N ASN A 27 1.62 -11.48 7.87
CA ASN A 27 1.54 -12.49 8.92
C ASN A 27 2.44 -12.14 10.13
N LYS A 28 3.66 -11.64 9.88
CA LYS A 28 4.55 -11.16 10.95
C LYS A 28 3.91 -10.02 11.75
N ARG A 29 3.35 -9.00 11.07
CA ARG A 29 2.70 -7.85 11.72
C ARG A 29 1.40 -8.23 12.42
N ASP A 30 0.62 -9.17 11.90
CA ASP A 30 -0.58 -9.69 12.55
C ASP A 30 -0.26 -10.34 13.90
N GLN A 31 0.79 -11.16 13.95
CA GLN A 31 1.22 -11.74 15.23
C GLN A 31 1.71 -10.65 16.20
N GLN A 32 2.43 -9.65 15.69
CA GLN A 32 2.84 -8.51 16.51
C GLN A 32 1.63 -7.77 17.07
N VAL A 33 0.64 -7.41 16.24
CA VAL A 33 -0.60 -6.74 16.66
C VAL A 33 -1.34 -7.53 17.73
N LYS A 34 -1.43 -8.86 17.60
CA LYS A 34 -2.06 -9.71 18.64
C LYS A 34 -1.35 -9.61 19.99
N VAL A 35 -0.01 -9.61 20.00
CA VAL A 35 0.77 -9.40 21.23
C VAL A 35 0.53 -8.00 21.77
N MET A 36 0.60 -6.98 20.93
CA MET A 36 0.40 -5.59 21.34
C MET A 36 -0.99 -5.34 21.96
N LYS A 37 -2.03 -6.01 21.45
CA LYS A 37 -3.39 -5.95 22.02
C LYS A 37 -3.48 -6.60 23.40
N ARG A 38 -2.74 -7.69 23.64
CA ARG A 38 -2.66 -8.32 24.97
C ARG A 38 -1.93 -7.41 25.96
N ASP A 39 -0.82 -6.82 25.54
CA ASP A 39 -0.07 -5.87 26.37
C ASP A 39 -0.92 -4.64 26.70
N LEU A 40 -1.71 -4.15 25.73
CA LEU A 40 -2.65 -3.06 25.93
C LEU A 40 -3.72 -3.39 26.98
N ALA A 41 -4.28 -4.62 26.96
CA ALA A 41 -5.24 -5.06 27.96
C ALA A 41 -4.62 -5.05 29.37
N GLN A 42 -3.39 -5.55 29.54
CA GLN A 42 -2.68 -5.51 30.82
C GLN A 42 -2.40 -4.08 31.32
N LEU A 43 -2.10 -3.15 30.41
CA LEU A 43 -1.90 -1.75 30.76
C LEU A 43 -3.20 -1.09 31.26
N LEU A 44 -4.33 -1.44 30.67
CA LEU A 44 -5.65 -0.95 31.10
C LEU A 44 -6.05 -1.54 32.46
N GLU A 45 -5.82 -2.84 32.67
CA GLU A 45 -6.09 -3.52 33.95
C GLU A 45 -5.25 -2.95 35.11
N SER A 46 -4.01 -2.51 34.82
CA SER A 46 -3.11 -1.90 35.80
C SER A 46 -3.31 -0.38 35.96
N GLY A 47 -4.29 0.23 35.27
CA GLY A 47 -4.60 1.66 35.37
C GLY A 47 -3.57 2.60 34.73
N GLN A 48 -2.71 2.09 33.84
CA GLN A 48 -1.68 2.89 33.16
C GLN A 48 -2.21 3.57 31.90
N ASP A 49 -3.23 4.40 32.04
CA ASP A 49 -4.01 4.96 30.92
C ASP A 49 -3.17 5.78 29.91
N GLN A 50 -2.17 6.53 30.38
CA GLN A 50 -1.30 7.31 29.50
C GLN A 50 -0.47 6.40 28.58
N THR A 51 0.12 5.33 29.13
CA THR A 51 0.89 4.34 28.37
C THR A 51 -0.02 3.54 27.44
N ALA A 52 -1.22 3.16 27.91
CA ALA A 52 -2.24 2.49 27.10
C ALA A 52 -2.66 3.34 25.90
N ARG A 53 -2.82 4.66 26.08
CA ARG A 53 -3.15 5.58 24.99
C ARG A 53 -2.08 5.63 23.90
N ILE A 54 -0.81 5.69 24.28
CA ILE A 54 0.30 5.64 23.30
C ILE A 54 0.31 4.29 22.58
N ARG A 55 0.07 3.21 23.32
CA ARG A 55 0.09 1.84 22.80
C ARG A 55 -1.05 1.56 21.82
N VAL A 56 -2.25 2.07 22.07
CA VAL A 56 -3.38 1.90 21.13
C VAL A 56 -3.14 2.66 19.83
N GLU A 57 -2.54 3.86 19.86
CA GLU A 57 -2.17 4.55 18.63
C GLU A 57 -1.15 3.76 17.81
N HIS A 58 -0.20 3.08 18.46
CA HIS A 58 0.74 2.20 17.78
C HIS A 58 0.01 1.00 17.13
N VAL A 59 -0.91 0.35 17.85
CA VAL A 59 -1.74 -0.74 17.29
C VAL A 59 -2.50 -0.27 16.06
N VAL A 60 -3.16 0.89 16.12
CA VAL A 60 -3.94 1.43 15.00
C VAL A 60 -3.05 1.74 13.79
N ARG A 61 -1.85 2.31 14.01
CA ARG A 61 -0.87 2.52 12.93
C ARG A 61 -0.49 1.18 12.29
N GLU A 62 -0.32 0.16 13.13
CA GLU A 62 0.13 -1.15 12.66
C GLU A 62 -0.93 -1.85 11.80
N GLU A 63 -2.19 -1.82 12.23
CA GLU A 63 -3.35 -2.34 11.49
C GLU A 63 -3.58 -1.60 10.16
N LYS A 64 -3.42 -0.26 10.14
CA LYS A 64 -3.55 0.53 8.91
C LYS A 64 -2.53 0.12 7.85
N THR A 65 -1.30 -0.21 8.24
CA THR A 65 -0.29 -0.70 7.30
C THR A 65 -0.61 -2.11 6.80
N ILE A 66 -1.18 -2.98 7.63
CA ILE A 66 -1.63 -4.32 7.20
C ILE A 66 -2.72 -4.17 6.13
N ALA A 67 -3.70 -3.28 6.35
CA ALA A 67 -4.73 -2.98 5.36
C ALA A 67 -4.17 -2.37 4.07
N ALA A 68 -3.11 -1.53 4.15
CA ALA A 68 -2.44 -1.03 2.95
C ALA A 68 -1.73 -2.15 2.18
N TYR A 69 -1.10 -3.09 2.88
CA TYR A 69 -0.51 -4.26 2.27
C TYR A 69 -1.55 -5.17 1.60
N ASP A 70 -2.73 -5.37 2.20
CA ASP A 70 -3.85 -6.07 1.56
C ASP A 70 -4.22 -5.44 0.20
N LEU A 71 -4.35 -4.11 0.18
CA LEU A 71 -4.74 -3.41 -1.04
C LEU A 71 -3.64 -3.47 -2.13
N ILE A 72 -2.38 -3.33 -1.74
CA ILE A 72 -1.24 -3.47 -2.67
C ILE A 72 -1.16 -4.89 -3.21
N GLU A 73 -1.40 -5.90 -2.39
CA GLU A 73 -1.45 -7.32 -2.79
C GLU A 73 -2.47 -7.54 -3.90
N ILE A 74 -3.72 -7.08 -3.69
CA ILE A 74 -4.82 -7.17 -4.66
C ILE A 74 -4.43 -6.50 -5.97
N TYR A 75 -3.84 -5.30 -5.92
CA TYR A 75 -3.40 -4.60 -7.12
C TYR A 75 -2.25 -5.30 -7.84
N CYS A 76 -1.29 -5.88 -7.11
CA CYS A 76 -0.23 -6.66 -7.71
C CYS A 76 -0.78 -7.89 -8.45
N GLU A 77 -1.76 -8.60 -7.87
CA GLU A 77 -2.42 -9.74 -8.51
C GLU A 77 -3.25 -9.30 -9.74
N LEU A 78 -3.99 -8.20 -9.65
CA LEU A 78 -4.74 -7.63 -10.76
C LEU A 78 -3.82 -7.28 -11.94
N ILE A 79 -2.72 -6.55 -11.68
CA ILE A 79 -1.74 -6.21 -12.72
C ILE A 79 -1.11 -7.47 -13.30
N ALA A 80 -0.77 -8.46 -12.46
CA ALA A 80 -0.16 -9.71 -12.91
C ALA A 80 -1.09 -10.54 -13.81
N SER A 81 -2.39 -10.53 -13.54
CA SER A 81 -3.41 -11.21 -14.34
C SER A 81 -3.70 -10.49 -15.67
N ARG A 82 -3.66 -9.15 -15.68
CA ARG A 82 -3.94 -8.30 -16.85
C ARG A 82 -2.69 -7.85 -17.62
N LEU A 83 -1.54 -8.44 -17.32
CA LEU A 83 -0.25 -8.16 -17.98
C LEU A 83 -0.28 -8.27 -19.52
N PRO A 84 -0.98 -9.24 -20.15
CA PRO A 84 -1.08 -9.31 -21.61
C PRO A 84 -1.74 -8.05 -22.22
N ILE A 85 -2.72 -7.49 -21.54
CA ILE A 85 -3.40 -6.25 -21.97
C ILE A 85 -2.42 -5.08 -21.86
N ILE A 86 -1.72 -4.97 -20.73
CA ILE A 86 -0.67 -3.96 -20.50
C ILE A 86 0.44 -4.06 -21.55
N GLU A 87 0.81 -5.27 -21.97
CA GLU A 87 1.81 -5.49 -23.01
C GLU A 87 1.33 -4.99 -24.37
N SER A 88 0.09 -5.35 -24.75
CA SER A 88 -0.49 -4.99 -26.05
C SER A 88 -0.78 -3.50 -26.24
N GLN A 89 -1.17 -2.80 -25.16
CA GLN A 89 -1.57 -1.40 -25.26
C GLN A 89 -0.39 -0.44 -25.08
N LYS A 90 -0.40 0.67 -25.82
CA LYS A 90 0.61 1.73 -25.70
C LYS A 90 0.38 2.60 -24.46
N TYR A 91 -0.87 2.82 -24.08
CA TYR A 91 -1.29 3.63 -22.94
C TYR A 91 -1.87 2.75 -21.83
N CYS A 92 -1.86 3.24 -20.59
CA CYS A 92 -2.42 2.50 -19.47
C CYS A 92 -3.96 2.53 -19.57
N PRO A 93 -4.64 1.37 -19.63
CA PRO A 93 -6.09 1.32 -19.69
C PRO A 93 -6.69 1.90 -18.41
N ILE A 94 -7.84 2.57 -18.54
CA ILE A 94 -8.48 3.27 -17.42
C ILE A 94 -8.78 2.33 -16.24
N ASP A 95 -9.20 1.10 -16.54
CA ASP A 95 -9.53 0.07 -15.53
C ASP A 95 -8.30 -0.40 -14.72
N LEU A 96 -7.09 -0.25 -15.27
CA LEU A 96 -5.85 -0.64 -14.59
C LEU A 96 -5.06 0.58 -14.08
N LYS A 97 -5.43 1.78 -14.50
CA LYS A 97 -4.73 3.02 -14.14
C LYS A 97 -4.67 3.18 -12.64
N GLU A 98 -5.76 2.89 -11.94
CA GLU A 98 -5.83 2.94 -10.47
C GLU A 98 -4.87 1.97 -9.80
N ALA A 99 -4.87 0.70 -10.21
CA ALA A 99 -3.98 -0.31 -9.66
C ALA A 99 -2.51 0.01 -9.93
N VAL A 100 -2.19 0.39 -11.17
CA VAL A 100 -0.84 0.72 -11.61
C VAL A 100 -0.31 1.95 -10.89
N ALA A 101 -1.11 3.03 -10.82
CA ALA A 101 -0.72 4.26 -10.13
C ALA A 101 -0.55 4.03 -8.62
N SER A 102 -1.43 3.24 -8.01
CA SER A 102 -1.37 2.85 -6.61
C SER A 102 -0.08 2.09 -6.26
N VAL A 103 0.30 1.10 -7.08
CA VAL A 103 1.54 0.33 -6.90
C VAL A 103 2.78 1.20 -7.10
N ILE A 104 2.77 2.11 -8.08
CA ILE A 104 3.85 3.08 -8.29
C ILE A 104 4.00 4.02 -7.09
N PHE A 105 2.88 4.48 -6.53
CA PHE A 105 2.86 5.37 -5.37
C PHE A 105 3.34 4.67 -4.10
N ALA A 106 2.98 3.40 -3.90
CA ALA A 106 3.42 2.60 -2.77
C ALA A 106 4.89 2.22 -2.84
N SER A 107 5.44 2.03 -4.04
CA SER A 107 6.83 1.62 -4.28
C SER A 107 7.86 2.37 -3.42
N PRO A 108 7.99 3.72 -3.46
CA PRO A 108 8.97 4.45 -2.65
C PRO A 108 8.69 4.45 -1.14
N ARG A 109 7.46 4.11 -0.73
CA ARG A 109 7.02 4.14 0.67
C ARG A 109 7.20 2.79 1.36
N CYS A 110 7.23 1.70 0.61
CA CYS A 110 7.42 0.34 1.12
C CYS A 110 8.87 -0.14 0.92
N ALA A 111 9.80 0.36 1.75
CA ALA A 111 11.20 -0.07 1.71
C ALA A 111 11.37 -1.58 2.00
N ASP A 112 10.45 -2.17 2.77
CA ASP A 112 10.42 -3.60 3.08
C ASP A 112 10.09 -4.50 1.88
N ILE A 113 9.66 -3.92 0.75
CA ILE A 113 9.25 -4.63 -0.47
C ILE A 113 9.99 -4.04 -1.69
N PRO A 114 11.31 -4.32 -1.84
CA PRO A 114 12.10 -3.86 -2.97
C PRO A 114 11.59 -4.36 -4.33
N GLU A 115 10.80 -5.44 -4.36
CA GLU A 115 10.17 -5.93 -5.59
C GLU A 115 9.25 -4.87 -6.22
N LEU A 116 8.57 -4.04 -5.40
CA LEU A 116 7.74 -2.94 -5.90
C LEU A 116 8.59 -1.86 -6.60
N GLN A 117 9.85 -1.68 -6.20
CA GLN A 117 10.78 -0.78 -6.91
C GLN A 117 11.07 -1.29 -8.31
N ASP A 118 11.24 -2.60 -8.48
CA ASP A 118 11.48 -3.19 -9.79
C ASP A 118 10.22 -3.15 -10.66
N VAL A 119 9.05 -3.40 -10.08
CA VAL A 119 7.75 -3.19 -10.76
C VAL A 119 7.62 -1.75 -11.24
N ARG A 120 7.94 -0.75 -10.40
CA ARG A 120 7.95 0.66 -10.81
C ARG A 120 8.92 0.89 -11.97
N LYS A 121 10.15 0.35 -11.94
CA LYS A 121 11.12 0.49 -13.05
C LYS A 121 10.56 -0.09 -14.35
N HIS A 122 9.89 -1.24 -14.29
CA HIS A 122 9.26 -1.86 -15.45
C HIS A 122 8.10 -1.02 -16.01
N LEU A 123 7.23 -0.50 -15.14
CA LEU A 123 6.14 0.39 -15.53
C LEU A 123 6.64 1.74 -16.08
N THR A 124 7.73 2.27 -15.52
CA THR A 124 8.43 3.45 -16.04
C THR A 124 8.94 3.23 -17.46
N ALA A 125 9.49 2.04 -17.73
CA ALA A 125 9.95 1.69 -19.07
C ALA A 125 8.79 1.50 -20.07
N LYS A 126 7.58 1.17 -19.59
CA LYS A 126 6.39 0.98 -20.43
C LYS A 126 5.65 2.28 -20.71
N TYR A 127 5.34 3.08 -19.70
CA TYR A 127 4.48 4.27 -19.81
C TYR A 127 5.23 5.60 -19.74
N GLY A 128 6.54 5.56 -19.48
CA GLY A 128 7.38 6.75 -19.37
C GLY A 128 7.49 7.32 -17.96
N LYS A 129 8.45 8.22 -17.77
CA LYS A 129 8.72 8.88 -16.48
C LYS A 129 7.61 9.84 -16.07
N GLU A 130 7.01 10.55 -17.04
CA GLU A 130 5.92 11.51 -16.78
C GLU A 130 4.72 10.85 -16.09
N PHE A 131 4.34 9.66 -16.55
CA PHE A 131 3.25 8.89 -15.95
C PHE A 131 3.56 8.49 -14.50
N VAL A 132 4.81 8.08 -14.25
CA VAL A 132 5.27 7.65 -12.92
C VAL A 132 5.37 8.83 -11.96
N SER A 133 5.89 9.97 -12.41
CA SER A 133 5.96 11.20 -11.62
C SER A 133 4.55 11.71 -11.28
N ALA A 134 3.61 11.69 -12.23
CA ALA A 134 2.23 12.08 -11.97
C ALA A 134 1.54 11.17 -10.93
N ALA A 135 1.82 9.86 -10.95
CA ALA A 135 1.31 8.92 -9.95
C ALA A 135 1.95 9.11 -8.56
N ILE A 136 3.22 9.53 -8.49
CA ILE A 136 3.91 9.80 -7.22
C ILE A 136 3.44 11.13 -6.59
N GLU A 137 3.21 12.15 -7.41
CA GLU A 137 2.83 13.52 -7.00
C GLU A 137 1.32 13.71 -6.75
N LEU A 138 0.48 12.68 -6.92
CA LEU A 138 -0.98 12.78 -6.71
C LEU A 138 -1.65 13.92 -7.52
N ARG A 139 -1.18 14.18 -8.75
CA ARG A 139 -1.81 15.23 -9.61
C ARG A 139 -3.28 14.88 -9.90
N PRO A 140 -4.21 15.85 -9.98
CA PRO A 140 -5.66 15.61 -9.99
C PRO A 140 -6.20 14.65 -11.08
N GLU A 141 -5.43 14.39 -12.15
CA GLU A 141 -5.78 13.49 -13.26
C GLU A 141 -5.18 12.07 -13.13
N CYS A 142 -4.55 11.73 -12.00
CA CYS A 142 -3.70 10.53 -11.87
C CYS A 142 -4.46 9.22 -11.63
N GLY A 143 -5.72 9.27 -11.18
CA GLY A 143 -6.54 8.07 -10.94
C GLY A 143 -6.05 7.18 -9.79
N VAL A 144 -5.23 7.69 -8.87
CA VAL A 144 -4.80 6.94 -7.67
C VAL A 144 -6.01 6.66 -6.77
N SER A 145 -6.12 5.43 -6.28
CA SER A 145 -7.17 5.04 -5.33
C SER A 145 -7.05 5.86 -4.05
N ARG A 146 -8.16 6.47 -3.59
CA ARG A 146 -8.18 7.32 -2.37
C ARG A 146 -7.67 6.59 -1.11
N LEU A 147 -7.74 5.27 -1.06
CA LEU A 147 -7.19 4.46 0.03
C LEU A 147 -5.65 4.46 0.09
N VAL A 148 -4.98 4.57 -1.06
CA VAL A 148 -3.52 4.51 -1.17
C VAL A 148 -2.90 5.88 -0.90
N SER A 149 -3.61 6.98 -1.22
CA SER A 149 -3.22 8.34 -0.83
C SER A 149 -3.25 8.60 0.67
N LEU A 150 -3.82 7.69 1.47
CA LEU A 150 -3.95 7.83 2.93
C LEU A 150 -2.79 7.19 3.73
N GLN A 151 -1.69 6.84 3.07
CA GLN A 151 -0.44 6.41 3.72
C GLN A 151 0.49 7.63 3.99
N PRO A 152 1.34 7.57 5.04
CA PRO A 152 1.31 8.51 6.17
C PRO A 152 2.20 9.76 6.03
N THR A 153 2.37 10.31 4.83
CA THR A 153 3.09 11.59 4.64
C THR A 153 2.17 12.82 4.68
N HIS A 154 0.86 12.63 4.81
CA HIS A 154 -0.13 13.71 4.88
C HIS A 154 -1.01 13.59 6.13
N PHE A 155 -0.38 13.67 7.30
CA PHE A 155 -1.07 13.78 8.59
C PHE A 155 -1.72 15.17 8.82
N ALA A 156 -1.70 16.06 7.83
CA ALA A 156 -2.15 17.45 7.98
C ALA A 156 -3.55 17.75 7.41
N PHE A 157 -4.28 16.79 6.83
CA PHE A 157 -5.57 17.13 6.18
C PHE A 157 -6.68 16.09 6.32
N PHE A 158 -6.74 15.35 7.42
CA PHE A 158 -8.00 14.74 7.85
C PHE A 158 -8.37 15.26 9.24
N PRO A 159 -9.53 15.92 9.39
CA PRO A 159 -9.98 16.45 10.67
C PRO A 159 -10.19 15.32 11.70
N PRO A 160 -10.10 15.63 13.01
CA PRO A 160 -10.28 14.68 14.09
C PRO A 160 -11.75 14.28 14.22
N ILE A 161 -12.17 13.29 13.43
CA ILE A 161 -13.50 12.70 13.46
C ILE A 161 -13.25 11.21 13.19
N THR A 162 -13.35 10.25 14.11
CA THR A 162 -14.10 10.15 15.37
C THR A 162 -13.40 9.15 16.29
N LEU A 163 -12.76 9.64 17.35
CA LEU A 163 -12.44 8.83 18.54
C LEU A 163 -13.71 8.36 19.27
N VAL A 164 -14.87 8.97 18.98
CA VAL A 164 -16.16 8.68 19.63
C VAL A 164 -16.92 7.50 19.00
N SER A 165 -16.72 7.22 17.71
CA SER A 165 -17.45 6.14 17.02
C SER A 165 -16.85 4.75 17.25
N LEU A 166 -15.57 4.66 17.62
CA LEU A 166 -14.91 3.37 17.90
C LEU A 166 -15.12 2.88 19.34
N VAL A 167 -15.40 3.79 20.28
CA VAL A 167 -15.83 3.45 21.65
C VAL A 167 -17.28 2.94 21.66
N SER A 168 -18.12 3.39 20.73
CA SER A 168 -19.52 2.95 20.62
C SER A 168 -19.69 1.60 19.92
N ALA A 169 -18.64 1.06 19.31
CA ALA A 169 -18.67 -0.26 18.64
C ALA A 169 -18.27 -1.42 19.57
N PHE A 170 -17.87 -1.11 20.80
CA PHE A 170 -17.43 -2.09 21.81
C PHE A 170 -18.13 -1.89 23.18
N SER A 171 -19.37 -1.36 23.17
CA SER A 171 -20.28 -1.42 24.31
C SER A 171 -21.65 -1.96 23.91
#